data_AF-A0A2E9QQX7-F1
#
_entry.id   AF-A0A2E9QQX7-F1
#
_cell.length_a   1.000
_cell.length_b   1.000
_cell.length_c   1.000
_cell.angle_alpha   90.00
_cell.angle_beta   90.00
_cell.angle_gamma   90.00
#
_symmetry.space_group_name_H-M   'P 1'
#
loop_
_entity.id
_entity.type
_entity.pdbx_description
1 polymer ?
#
loop_
_entity_poly.entity_id
_entity_poly.type
_entity_poly.pdbx_seq_one_letter_code
_entity_poly.pdbx_strand_id
1 'polypeptide(L)'
;MDKTFLLRLLSFFVGLLLLGWLVSLWVTTRHNVTNDKLFPLAGKHTCPFSYQMLPERVQLIKQIIRKHRASIPSYARIKRLPLRFCFFRGQAPVIDQKGVVYLDPALSIPRVAARIVHLAEHQFDRIVFVRGQDCTRQVNTALMKESRAMILEWRLWRIFGVKPLKGERFVLSLWAMPSEKRAKVVWRWLRQDAGPKDLLPPLKRDYMKRCLKRQ
;
A
#
# COMPACT_ATOMS: atom_id res chain seq x y z
N MET A 1 55.48 38.35 -20.49
CA MET A 1 54.21 37.61 -20.36
C MET A 1 53.30 38.36 -19.42
N ASP A 2 52.09 38.68 -19.86
CA ASP A 2 51.11 39.43 -19.07
C ASP A 2 50.51 38.52 -17.98
N LYS A 3 50.60 38.96 -16.72
CA LYS A 3 50.04 38.24 -15.56
C LYS A 3 48.53 38.08 -15.68
N THR A 4 47.85 39.00 -16.36
CA THR A 4 46.41 38.92 -16.60
C THR A 4 46.04 37.80 -17.59
N PHE A 5 46.92 37.51 -18.55
CA PHE A 5 46.73 36.40 -19.49
C PHE A 5 46.79 35.04 -18.78
N LEU A 6 47.79 34.86 -17.91
CA LEU A 6 47.93 33.65 -17.08
C LEU A 6 46.71 33.43 -16.17
N LEU A 7 46.17 34.50 -15.56
CA LEU A 7 45.00 34.40 -14.69
C LEU A 7 43.74 33.95 -15.45
N ARG A 8 43.51 34.53 -16.64
CA ARG A 8 42.37 34.17 -17.50
C ARG A 8 42.45 32.73 -17.99
N LEU A 9 43.65 32.27 -18.36
CA LEU A 9 43.87 30.89 -18.76
C LEU A 9 43.52 29.93 -17.61
N LEU A 10 43.97 30.24 -16.40
CA LEU A 10 43.72 29.42 -15.21
C LEU A 10 42.22 29.34 -14.88
N SER A 11 41.50 30.47 -14.95
CA SER A 11 40.05 30.50 -14.74
C SER A 11 39.28 29.66 -15.76
N PHE A 12 39.73 29.64 -17.02
CA PHE A 12 39.11 28.84 -18.08
C PHE A 12 39.28 27.34 -17.83
N PHE A 13 40.48 26.89 -17.44
CA PHE A 13 40.74 25.49 -17.10
C PHE A 13 39.97 25.01 -15.87
N VAL A 14 39.86 25.85 -14.83
CA VAL A 14 39.05 25.54 -13.63
C VAL A 14 37.57 25.40 -14.00
N GLY A 15 37.06 26.28 -14.87
CA GLY A 15 35.68 26.21 -15.37
C GLY A 15 35.39 24.90 -16.11
N LEU A 16 36.30 24.47 -17.00
CA LEU A 16 36.17 23.21 -17.74
C LEU A 16 36.21 21.97 -16.82
N LEU A 17 37.07 21.97 -15.80
CA LEU A 17 37.15 20.89 -14.82
C LEU A 17 35.87 20.77 -14.00
N LEU A 18 35.29 21.89 -13.56
CA LEU A 18 34.03 21.91 -12.83
C LEU A 18 32.86 21.42 -13.70
N LEU A 19 32.82 21.83 -14.98
CA LEU A 19 31.80 21.38 -15.91
C LEU A 19 31.91 19.86 -16.17
N GLY A 20 33.12 19.36 -16.38
CA GLY A 20 33.39 17.92 -16.53
C GLY A 20 32.99 17.12 -15.29
N TRP A 21 33.26 17.65 -14.09
CA TRP A 21 32.87 17.03 -12.83
C TRP A 21 31.34 16.96 -12.65
N LEU A 22 30.62 18.04 -12.98
CA LEU A 22 29.15 18.08 -12.95
C LEU A 22 28.53 17.09 -13.95
N VAL A 23 29.07 17.00 -15.16
CA VAL A 23 28.62 16.01 -16.16
C VAL A 23 28.92 14.59 -15.71
N SER A 24 30.09 14.32 -15.13
CA SER A 24 30.43 13.00 -14.57
C SER A 24 29.52 12.61 -13.41
N LEU A 25 29.16 13.54 -12.53
CA LEU A 25 28.16 13.33 -11.46
C LEU A 25 26.77 13.03 -12.03
N TRP A 26 26.36 13.73 -13.08
CA TRP A 26 25.07 13.52 -13.71
C TRP A 26 24.98 12.18 -14.47
N VAL A 27 26.07 11.76 -15.13
CA VAL A 27 26.14 10.45 -15.80
C VAL A 27 26.21 9.30 -14.80
N THR A 28 27.02 9.42 -13.73
CA THR A 28 27.09 8.39 -12.67
C THR A 28 25.80 8.26 -11.87
N THR A 29 25.03 9.33 -11.68
CA THR A 29 23.69 9.25 -11.06
C THR A 29 22.64 8.62 -11.97
N ARG A 30 22.79 8.66 -13.30
CA ARG A 30 21.89 7.97 -14.23
C ARG A 30 22.22 6.49 -14.47
N HIS A 31 23.45 6.04 -14.21
CA HIS A 31 23.89 4.67 -14.54
C HIS A 31 24.00 3.70 -13.34
N ASN A 32 23.69 4.13 -12.11
CA ASN A 32 23.63 3.23 -10.94
C ASN A 32 22.20 2.76 -10.58
N VAL A 33 21.29 2.68 -11.56
CA VAL A 33 19.96 2.07 -11.41
C VAL A 33 20.05 0.54 -11.60
N THR A 34 20.88 -0.12 -10.81
CA THR A 34 20.78 -1.56 -10.55
C THR A 34 21.49 -1.86 -9.24
N ASN A 35 20.78 -2.58 -8.37
CA ASN A 35 21.24 -3.19 -7.11
C ASN A 35 21.19 -2.31 -5.86
N ASP A 36 20.18 -2.64 -5.05
CA ASP A 36 20.25 -2.87 -3.60
C ASP A 36 20.92 -1.81 -2.72
N LYS A 37 20.10 -1.32 -1.77
CA LYS A 37 20.41 -0.41 -0.64
C LYS A 37 20.15 1.09 -0.88
N LEU A 38 18.90 1.43 -1.24
CA LEU A 38 18.34 2.76 -0.93
C LEU A 38 17.39 2.69 0.27
N PHE A 39 17.99 2.52 1.45
CA PHE A 39 17.46 3.14 2.66
C PHE A 39 18.61 3.90 3.31
N PRO A 40 18.80 5.16 2.91
CA PRO A 40 18.98 6.17 3.94
C PRO A 40 18.10 7.38 3.64
N LEU A 41 17.23 7.67 4.59
CA LEU A 41 16.92 8.98 5.16
C LEU A 41 15.59 8.81 5.88
N ALA A 42 15.71 8.42 7.15
CA ALA A 42 14.69 8.65 8.16
C ALA A 42 14.54 10.17 8.36
N GLY A 43 13.98 10.84 7.35
CA GLY A 43 13.50 12.20 7.42
C GLY A 43 12.07 12.16 7.97
N LYS A 44 11.87 12.86 9.08
CA LYS A 44 10.57 13.29 9.56
C LYS A 44 9.69 13.74 8.36
N HIS A 45 8.53 13.11 8.19
CA HIS A 45 7.34 13.63 7.49
C HIS A 45 7.20 13.55 5.95
N THR A 46 8.08 12.91 5.17
CA THR A 46 7.92 12.89 3.69
C THR A 46 7.65 11.50 3.13
N CYS A 47 6.75 11.41 2.14
CA CYS A 47 6.51 10.16 1.41
C CYS A 47 7.79 9.69 0.70
N PRO A 48 7.96 8.36 0.46
CA PRO A 48 9.11 7.87 -0.29
C PRO A 48 9.21 8.50 -1.68
N PHE A 49 10.39 8.40 -2.30
CA PHE A 49 10.61 8.88 -3.66
C PHE A 49 9.53 8.35 -4.63
N SER A 50 9.05 9.21 -5.53
CA SER A 50 7.91 8.97 -6.44
C SER A 50 6.50 8.97 -5.82
N TYR A 51 6.38 8.98 -4.49
CA TYR A 51 5.08 9.09 -3.82
C TYR A 51 4.76 10.54 -3.46
N GLN A 52 3.48 10.86 -3.47
CA GLN A 52 2.99 12.20 -3.16
C GLN A 52 2.04 12.18 -1.96
N MET A 53 2.09 13.23 -1.14
CA MET A 53 1.02 13.53 -0.20
C MET A 53 -0.08 14.29 -0.95
N LEU A 54 -1.34 13.88 -0.77
CA LEU A 54 -2.50 14.57 -1.36
C LEU A 54 -3.46 14.99 -0.22
N PRO A 55 -3.22 16.12 0.47
CA PRO A 55 -3.91 16.47 1.72
C PRO A 55 -5.43 16.60 1.58
N GLU A 56 -5.91 17.25 0.52
CA GLU A 56 -7.35 17.41 0.24
C GLU A 56 -8.03 16.05 0.08
N ARG A 57 -7.37 15.15 -0.66
CA ARG A 57 -7.84 13.77 -0.86
C ARG A 57 -7.95 13.03 0.47
N VAL A 58 -6.93 13.16 1.32
CA VAL A 58 -6.91 12.57 2.66
C VAL A 58 -8.02 13.13 3.53
N GLN A 59 -8.29 14.45 3.45
CA GLN A 59 -9.37 15.09 4.19
C GLN A 59 -10.73 14.50 3.78
N LEU A 60 -11.00 14.37 2.48
CA LEU A 60 -12.24 13.78 1.97
C LEU A 60 -12.40 12.32 2.43
N ILE A 61 -11.32 11.53 2.40
CA ILE A 61 -11.34 10.15 2.90
C ILE A 61 -11.67 10.11 4.40
N LYS A 62 -11.00 10.93 5.21
CA LYS A 62 -11.27 11.05 6.65
C LYS A 62 -12.70 11.51 6.93
N GLN A 63 -13.25 12.41 6.11
CA GLN A 63 -14.63 12.87 6.21
C GLN A 63 -15.63 11.74 5.98
N ILE A 64 -15.45 10.90 4.94
CA ILE A 64 -16.30 9.72 4.70
C ILE A 64 -16.26 8.77 5.90
N ILE A 65 -15.06 8.40 6.36
CA ILE A 65 -14.89 7.48 7.49
C ILE A 65 -15.56 8.04 8.75
N ARG A 66 -15.39 9.34 9.03
CA ARG A 66 -16.01 10.02 10.17
C ARG A 66 -17.53 10.10 10.06
N LYS A 67 -18.06 10.40 8.88
CA LYS A 67 -19.51 10.49 8.61
C LYS A 67 -20.20 9.16 8.90
N HIS A 68 -19.55 8.05 8.58
CA HIS A 68 -20.10 6.70 8.73
C HIS A 68 -19.51 5.93 9.92
N ARG A 69 -19.00 6.64 10.94
CA ARG A 69 -18.34 6.04 12.12
C ARG A 69 -19.17 4.96 12.84
N ALA A 70 -20.49 5.11 12.89
CA ALA A 70 -21.39 4.14 13.53
C ALA A 70 -21.44 2.79 12.81
N SER A 71 -21.14 2.76 11.50
CA SER A 71 -21.12 1.55 10.69
C SER A 71 -19.76 0.84 10.68
N ILE A 72 -18.76 1.38 11.39
CA ILE A 72 -17.39 0.86 11.44
C ILE A 72 -17.12 0.40 12.88
N PRO A 73 -17.21 -0.92 13.18
CA PRO A 73 -17.08 -1.43 14.55
C PRO A 73 -15.75 -1.04 15.24
N SER A 74 -14.69 -0.88 14.46
CA SER A 74 -13.35 -0.54 14.92
C SER A 74 -13.04 0.96 14.90
N TYR A 75 -13.99 1.85 14.60
CA TYR A 75 -13.72 3.28 14.40
C TYR A 75 -12.95 3.92 15.57
N ALA A 76 -13.32 3.59 16.80
CA ALA A 76 -12.67 4.11 18.01
C ALA A 76 -11.18 3.73 18.10
N ARG A 77 -10.81 2.58 17.55
CA ARG A 77 -9.41 2.11 17.45
C ARG A 77 -8.72 2.74 16.24
N ILE A 78 -9.37 2.72 15.07
CA ILE A 78 -8.83 3.28 13.82
C ILE A 78 -8.44 4.75 13.98
N LYS A 79 -9.30 5.57 14.61
CA LYS A 79 -9.03 7.01 14.79
C LYS A 79 -7.77 7.33 15.59
N ARG A 80 -7.26 6.36 16.37
CA ARG A 80 -6.04 6.48 17.18
C ARG A 80 -4.78 6.03 16.44
N LEU A 81 -4.91 5.38 15.28
CA LEU A 81 -3.77 4.97 14.50
C LEU A 81 -3.07 6.21 13.91
N PRO A 82 -1.74 6.33 14.03
CA PRO A 82 -0.97 7.43 13.45
C PRO A 82 -0.79 7.22 11.94
N LEU A 83 -1.89 7.19 11.19
CA LEU A 83 -1.87 6.90 9.75
C LEU A 83 -1.31 8.07 8.94
N ARG A 84 -0.36 7.76 8.07
CA ARG A 84 0.21 8.69 7.09
C ARG A 84 -0.13 8.20 5.68
N PHE A 85 -0.52 9.09 4.78
CA PHE A 85 -1.02 8.70 3.46
C PHE A 85 -0.08 9.13 2.34
N CYS A 86 0.31 8.18 1.51
CA CYS A 86 1.19 8.38 0.36
C CYS A 86 0.56 7.79 -0.89
N PHE A 87 0.59 8.53 -1.99
CA PHE A 87 -0.10 8.17 -3.24
C PHE A 87 0.89 7.93 -4.37
N PHE A 88 0.70 6.84 -5.11
CA PHE A 88 1.43 6.51 -6.34
C PHE A 88 0.52 5.70 -7.28
N ARG A 89 0.52 6.03 -8.57
CA ARG A 89 -0.35 5.39 -9.57
C ARG A 89 0.02 3.93 -9.76
N GLY A 90 -0.97 3.04 -9.80
CA GLY A 90 -0.76 1.59 -9.94
C GLY A 90 -0.33 0.89 -8.65
N GLN A 91 -0.21 1.61 -7.54
CA GLN A 91 0.17 1.02 -6.26
C GLN A 91 -0.98 0.22 -5.65
N ALA A 92 -0.73 -1.05 -5.33
CA ALA A 92 -1.66 -1.84 -4.53
C ALA A 92 -1.83 -1.20 -3.13
N PRO A 93 -3.08 -0.96 -2.65
CA PRO A 93 -3.31 -0.39 -1.34
C PRO A 93 -2.73 -1.25 -0.22
N VAL A 94 -1.85 -0.69 0.59
CA VAL A 94 -1.19 -1.40 1.70
C VAL A 94 -0.86 -0.45 2.84
N ILE A 95 -0.81 -0.98 4.06
CA ILE A 95 -0.32 -0.27 5.25
C ILE A 95 0.95 -0.96 5.75
N ASP A 96 2.02 -0.19 5.96
CA ASP A 96 3.25 -0.74 6.53
C ASP A 96 3.23 -0.78 8.06
N GLN A 97 4.31 -1.31 8.65
CA GLN A 97 4.47 -1.43 10.10
C GLN A 97 4.60 -0.08 10.82
N LYS A 98 4.94 0.99 10.08
CA LYS A 98 5.09 2.36 10.59
C LYS A 98 3.79 3.17 10.44
N GLY A 99 2.72 2.55 9.93
CA GLY A 99 1.43 3.21 9.72
C GLY A 99 1.37 4.07 8.45
N VAL A 100 2.29 3.89 7.50
CA VAL A 100 2.19 4.52 6.18
C VAL A 100 1.25 3.72 5.30
N VAL A 101 0.20 4.39 4.84
CA VAL A 101 -0.80 3.87 3.91
C VAL A 101 -0.42 4.31 2.50
N TYR A 102 -0.10 3.35 1.66
CA TYR A 102 0.19 3.55 0.24
C TYR A 102 -1.08 3.31 -0.56
N LEU A 103 -1.43 4.23 -1.45
CA LEU A 103 -2.71 4.25 -2.15
C LEU A 103 -2.55 4.63 -3.63
N ASP A 104 -3.40 4.08 -4.48
CA ASP A 104 -3.53 4.54 -5.85
C ASP A 104 -4.47 5.76 -5.93
N PRO A 105 -4.02 6.93 -6.44
CA PRO A 105 -4.88 8.08 -6.64
C PRO A 105 -6.01 7.85 -7.67
N ALA A 106 -5.89 6.86 -8.56
CA ALA A 106 -6.90 6.53 -9.56
C ALA A 106 -8.17 5.90 -8.97
N LEU A 107 -8.11 5.35 -7.75
CA LEU A 107 -9.28 4.79 -7.08
C LEU A 107 -10.25 5.90 -6.63
N SER A 108 -11.55 5.62 -6.52
CA SER A 108 -12.49 6.62 -5.98
C SER A 108 -12.34 6.81 -4.47
N ILE A 109 -12.63 8.01 -3.97
CA ILE A 109 -12.53 8.34 -2.53
C ILE A 109 -13.35 7.39 -1.64
N PRO A 110 -14.61 7.05 -1.98
CA PRO A 110 -15.37 6.07 -1.21
C PRO A 110 -14.70 4.68 -1.14
N ARG A 111 -14.14 4.21 -2.26
CA ARG A 111 -13.46 2.90 -2.32
C ARG A 111 -12.20 2.90 -1.47
N VAL A 112 -11.41 3.96 -1.57
CA VAL A 112 -10.20 4.14 -0.75
C VAL A 112 -10.55 4.21 0.74
N ALA A 113 -11.61 4.93 1.11
CA ALA A 113 -12.06 5.02 2.50
C ALA A 113 -12.41 3.63 3.09
N ALA A 114 -13.14 2.81 2.35
CA ALA A 114 -13.44 1.44 2.78
C ALA A 114 -12.20 0.55 2.85
N ARG A 115 -11.29 0.67 1.88
CA ARG A 115 -10.01 -0.07 1.86
C ARG A 115 -9.11 0.32 3.03
N ILE A 116 -9.08 1.59 3.46
CA ILE A 116 -8.33 2.01 4.65
C ILE A 116 -8.88 1.34 5.90
N VAL A 117 -10.20 1.24 6.04
CA VAL A 117 -10.81 0.53 7.17
C VAL A 117 -10.38 -0.94 7.17
N HIS A 118 -10.43 -1.61 6.02
CA HIS A 118 -9.89 -2.96 5.86
C HIS A 118 -8.44 -3.04 6.33
N LEU A 119 -7.55 -2.22 5.74
CA LEU A 119 -6.11 -2.26 6.05
C LEU A 119 -5.85 -1.99 7.53
N ALA A 120 -6.63 -1.11 8.16
CA ALA A 120 -6.53 -0.81 9.58
C ALA A 120 -6.96 -2.00 10.47
N GLU A 121 -7.91 -2.84 10.06
CA GLU A 121 -8.24 -4.08 10.78
C GLU A 121 -7.00 -4.97 10.96
N HIS A 122 -6.19 -5.09 9.90
CA HIS A 122 -4.96 -5.89 9.93
C HIS A 122 -3.88 -5.34 10.86
N GLN A 123 -3.97 -4.07 11.27
CA GLN A 123 -3.07 -3.52 12.30
C GLN A 123 -3.42 -4.01 13.71
N PHE A 124 -4.70 -4.25 13.98
CA PHE A 124 -5.16 -4.75 15.28
C PHE A 124 -5.14 -6.28 15.35
N ASP A 125 -5.46 -6.95 14.24
CA ASP A 125 -5.50 -8.41 14.16
C ASP A 125 -4.41 -8.93 13.22
N ARG A 126 -3.16 -8.66 13.57
CA ARG A 126 -1.99 -8.96 12.72
C ARG A 126 -1.94 -10.44 12.35
N ILE A 127 -1.59 -10.69 11.08
CA ILE A 127 -1.24 -12.02 10.59
C ILE A 127 0.24 -12.24 10.87
N VAL A 128 0.53 -13.05 11.89
CA VAL A 128 1.89 -13.41 12.29
C VAL A 128 2.08 -14.89 12.04
N PHE A 129 3.11 -15.24 11.27
CA PHE A 129 3.55 -16.61 11.07
C PHE A 129 4.65 -16.93 12.09
N VAL A 130 4.40 -17.94 12.91
CA VAL A 130 5.28 -18.45 13.97
C VAL A 130 6.10 -19.61 13.43
N ARG A 131 7.41 -19.58 13.70
CA ARG A 131 8.36 -20.62 13.30
C ARG A 131 8.02 -21.95 13.96
N GLY A 132 8.22 -23.06 13.24
CA GLY A 132 8.00 -24.42 13.75
C GLY A 132 6.53 -24.84 13.92
N GLN A 133 5.55 -23.98 13.61
CA GLN A 133 4.13 -24.33 13.65
C GLN A 133 3.60 -24.77 12.27
N ASP A 134 2.52 -25.57 12.28
CA ASP A 134 1.85 -26.05 11.06
C ASP A 134 1.41 -24.89 10.16
N CYS A 135 2.08 -24.77 9.01
CA CYS A 135 1.79 -23.73 8.03
C CYS A 135 0.38 -23.81 7.46
N THR A 136 -0.19 -25.00 7.29
CA THR A 136 -1.55 -25.15 6.77
C THR A 136 -2.55 -24.53 7.73
N ARG A 137 -2.44 -24.83 9.03
CA ARG A 137 -3.27 -24.22 10.07
C ARG A 137 -3.09 -22.69 10.11
N GLN A 138 -1.86 -22.20 10.13
CA GLN A 138 -1.59 -20.76 10.19
C GLN A 138 -2.12 -20.01 8.96
N VAL A 139 -1.93 -20.55 7.75
CA VAL A 139 -2.48 -19.97 6.50
C VAL A 139 -4.00 -19.96 6.54
N ASN A 140 -4.66 -21.02 7.01
CA ASN A 140 -6.11 -21.04 7.13
C ASN A 140 -6.63 -19.98 8.11
N THR A 141 -5.95 -19.77 9.23
CA THR A 141 -6.25 -18.68 10.18
C THR A 141 -6.08 -17.32 9.52
N ALA A 142 -5.00 -17.09 8.77
CA ALA A 142 -4.76 -15.84 8.04
C ALA A 142 -5.88 -15.55 7.02
N LEU A 143 -6.28 -16.55 6.23
CA LEU A 143 -7.35 -16.42 5.25
C LEU A 143 -8.73 -16.16 5.90
N MET A 144 -8.96 -16.67 7.12
CA MET A 144 -10.18 -16.38 7.87
C MET A 144 -10.21 -14.93 8.37
N LYS A 145 -9.07 -14.37 8.78
CA LYS A 145 -8.97 -12.94 9.14
C LYS A 145 -9.21 -12.05 7.92
N GLU A 146 -8.57 -12.38 6.81
CA GLU A 146 -8.76 -11.68 5.53
C GLU A 146 -10.23 -11.69 5.08
N SER A 147 -10.91 -12.84 5.14
CA SER A 147 -12.31 -12.94 4.70
C SER A 147 -13.24 -12.02 5.50
N ARG A 148 -12.99 -11.87 6.81
CA ARG A 148 -13.74 -10.95 7.68
C ARG A 148 -13.46 -9.49 7.32
N ALA A 149 -12.21 -9.13 7.11
CA ALA A 149 -11.82 -7.77 6.71
C ALA A 149 -12.41 -7.39 5.34
N MET A 150 -12.39 -8.31 4.37
CA MET A 150 -13.00 -8.11 3.05
C MET A 150 -14.52 -7.90 3.12
N ILE A 151 -15.22 -8.64 3.99
CA ILE A 151 -16.67 -8.46 4.16
C ILE A 151 -16.98 -7.10 4.75
N LEU A 152 -16.18 -6.64 5.72
CA LEU A 152 -16.32 -5.29 6.24
C LEU A 152 -16.10 -4.26 5.12
N GLU A 153 -15.04 -4.40 4.33
CA GLU A 153 -14.76 -3.52 3.19
C GLU A 153 -15.95 -3.44 2.23
N TRP A 154 -16.46 -4.60 1.78
CA TRP A 154 -17.55 -4.65 0.82
C TRP A 154 -18.89 -4.21 1.40
N ARG A 155 -19.11 -4.36 2.70
CA ARG A 155 -20.25 -3.74 3.37
C ARG A 155 -20.13 -2.22 3.32
N LEU A 156 -18.94 -1.69 3.58
CA LEU A 156 -18.67 -0.26 3.53
C LEU A 156 -18.72 0.29 2.09
N TRP A 157 -18.37 -0.50 1.07
CA TRP A 157 -18.60 -0.12 -0.33
C TRP A 157 -20.06 0.26 -0.57
N ARG A 158 -21.00 -0.59 -0.12
CA ARG A 158 -22.43 -0.30 -0.23
C ARG A 158 -22.82 0.97 0.52
N ILE A 159 -22.32 1.14 1.75
CA ILE A 159 -22.65 2.29 2.61
C ILE A 159 -22.07 3.60 2.05
N PHE A 160 -20.88 3.56 1.46
CA PHE A 160 -20.18 4.73 0.91
C PHE A 160 -20.56 5.02 -0.54
N GLY A 161 -21.47 4.23 -1.14
CA GLY A 161 -21.92 4.42 -2.52
C GLY A 161 -20.91 3.98 -3.59
N VAL A 162 -20.01 3.06 -3.28
CA VAL A 162 -19.12 2.44 -4.27
C VAL A 162 -19.93 1.53 -5.18
N LYS A 163 -19.91 1.81 -6.49
CA LYS A 163 -20.45 0.92 -7.52
C LYS A 163 -19.39 -0.15 -7.86
N PRO A 164 -19.71 -1.46 -7.74
CA PRO A 164 -18.81 -2.52 -8.19
C PRO A 164 -18.57 -2.42 -9.71
N LEU A 165 -17.35 -2.70 -10.16
CA LEU A 165 -16.98 -2.74 -11.57
C LEU A 165 -17.45 -4.04 -12.22
N LYS A 166 -17.43 -4.12 -13.56
CA LYS A 166 -17.89 -5.30 -14.33
C LYS A 166 -17.21 -6.61 -13.90
N GLY A 167 -15.93 -6.56 -13.49
CA GLY A 167 -15.18 -7.72 -12.97
C GLY A 167 -15.50 -8.10 -11.51
N GLU A 168 -16.29 -7.31 -10.80
CA GLU A 168 -16.54 -7.47 -9.35
C GLU A 168 -17.94 -8.04 -9.06
N ARG A 169 -18.54 -8.78 -10.01
CA ARG A 169 -19.89 -9.38 -9.88
C ARG A 169 -20.05 -10.24 -8.63
N PHE A 170 -18.98 -10.90 -8.20
CA PHE A 170 -18.97 -11.67 -6.95
C PHE A 170 -19.43 -10.86 -5.74
N VAL A 171 -19.08 -9.57 -5.67
CA VAL A 171 -19.49 -8.67 -4.58
C VAL A 171 -21.01 -8.46 -4.57
N LEU A 172 -21.63 -8.36 -5.75
CA LEU A 172 -23.09 -8.24 -5.88
C LEU A 172 -23.79 -9.50 -5.36
N SER A 173 -23.30 -10.68 -5.75
CA SER A 173 -23.82 -11.96 -5.24
C SER A 173 -23.68 -12.07 -3.73
N LEU A 174 -22.56 -11.63 -3.15
CA LEU A 174 -22.37 -11.62 -1.70
C LEU A 174 -23.34 -10.71 -0.96
N TRP A 175 -23.70 -9.55 -1.53
CA TRP A 175 -24.65 -8.62 -0.91
C TRP A 175 -26.06 -9.18 -0.82
N ALA A 176 -26.45 -10.07 -1.74
CA ALA A 176 -27.73 -10.76 -1.71
C ALA A 176 -27.75 -11.93 -0.70
N MET A 177 -26.60 -12.41 -0.25
CA MET A 177 -26.52 -13.53 0.71
C MET A 177 -26.79 -13.10 2.15
N PRO A 178 -27.34 -13.99 3.00
CA PRO A 178 -27.41 -13.77 4.46
C PRO A 178 -26.03 -13.50 5.06
N SER A 179 -25.97 -12.59 6.03
CA SER A 179 -24.72 -12.03 6.56
C SER A 179 -23.78 -13.09 7.16
N GLU A 180 -24.35 -14.06 7.85
CA GLU A 180 -23.69 -15.17 8.53
C GLU A 180 -23.04 -16.16 7.55
N LYS A 181 -23.51 -16.23 6.31
CA LYS A 181 -22.95 -17.12 5.27
C LYS A 181 -21.78 -16.50 4.52
N ARG A 182 -21.68 -15.16 4.49
CA ARG A 182 -20.70 -14.43 3.65
C ARG A 182 -19.26 -14.82 3.98
N ALA A 183 -18.89 -14.85 5.27
CA ALA A 183 -17.50 -15.14 5.70
C ALA A 183 -16.99 -16.50 5.21
N LYS A 184 -17.84 -17.52 5.27
CA LYS A 184 -17.52 -18.87 4.80
C LYS A 184 -17.33 -18.91 3.28
N VAL A 185 -18.16 -18.19 2.52
CA VAL A 185 -18.07 -18.11 1.05
C VAL A 185 -16.79 -17.39 0.63
N VAL A 186 -16.50 -16.23 1.23
CA VAL A 186 -15.27 -15.47 0.94
C VAL A 186 -14.04 -16.25 1.32
N TRP A 187 -14.03 -16.90 2.48
CA TRP A 187 -12.91 -17.77 2.89
C TRP A 187 -12.68 -18.92 1.91
N ARG A 188 -13.74 -19.59 1.45
CA ARG A 188 -13.62 -20.67 0.45
C ARG A 188 -13.06 -20.15 -0.86
N TRP A 189 -13.53 -18.99 -1.31
CA TRP A 189 -13.04 -18.32 -2.52
C TRP A 189 -11.55 -17.97 -2.40
N LEU A 190 -11.11 -17.41 -1.28
CA LEU A 190 -9.70 -17.08 -1.01
C LEU A 190 -8.74 -18.29 -0.95
N ARG A 191 -9.28 -19.50 -0.76
CA ARG A 191 -8.50 -20.75 -0.73
C ARG A 191 -8.26 -21.38 -2.10
N GLN A 192 -8.93 -20.89 -3.14
CA GLN A 192 -8.75 -21.41 -4.49
C GLN A 192 -7.41 -20.92 -5.05
N ASP A 193 -6.59 -21.84 -5.57
CA ASP A 193 -5.26 -21.50 -6.11
C ASP A 193 -5.35 -20.78 -7.47
N ALA A 194 -6.51 -20.86 -8.13
CA ALA A 194 -6.92 -20.03 -9.26
C ALA A 194 -8.06 -19.11 -8.78
N GLY A 195 -7.72 -17.97 -8.18
CA GLY A 195 -8.70 -16.89 -8.02
C GLY A 195 -9.16 -16.39 -9.40
N PRO A 196 -10.33 -15.76 -9.53
CA PRO A 196 -10.64 -14.99 -10.72
C PRO A 196 -9.52 -13.98 -10.93
N LYS A 197 -8.91 -13.98 -12.12
CA LYS A 197 -7.70 -13.22 -12.47
C LYS A 197 -7.79 -11.72 -12.16
N ASP A 198 -9.00 -11.22 -11.92
CA ASP A 198 -9.34 -9.80 -11.95
C ASP A 198 -9.57 -9.16 -10.57
N LEU A 199 -9.50 -9.91 -9.46
CA LEU A 199 -9.87 -9.40 -8.14
C LEU A 199 -8.74 -9.40 -7.10
N LEU A 200 -7.98 -10.49 -6.98
CA LEU A 200 -6.87 -10.60 -6.02
C LEU A 200 -5.79 -11.58 -6.51
N PRO A 201 -4.51 -11.35 -6.20
CA PRO A 201 -3.49 -12.38 -6.34
C PRO A 201 -3.84 -13.61 -5.49
N PRO A 202 -3.30 -14.81 -5.78
CA PRO A 202 -3.59 -16.03 -5.04
C PRO A 202 -3.04 -15.97 -3.61
N LEU A 203 -3.77 -15.31 -2.70
CA LEU A 203 -3.34 -14.98 -1.34
C LEU A 203 -2.90 -16.21 -0.53
N LYS A 204 -3.56 -17.36 -0.71
CA LYS A 204 -3.16 -18.62 -0.09
C LYS A 204 -1.72 -18.99 -0.44
N ARG A 205 -1.33 -18.88 -1.72
CA ARG A 205 0.03 -19.20 -2.19
C ARG A 205 1.06 -18.27 -1.54
N ASP A 206 0.75 -16.98 -1.45
CA ASP A 206 1.66 -15.99 -0.86
C ASP A 206 1.75 -16.11 0.67
N TYR A 207 0.66 -16.48 1.35
CA TYR A 207 0.71 -16.82 2.77
C TYR A 207 1.52 -18.09 3.01
N MET A 208 1.34 -19.13 2.19
CA MET A 208 2.13 -20.36 2.30
C MET A 208 3.62 -20.10 2.12
N LYS A 209 4.01 -19.36 1.07
CA LYS A 209 5.41 -18.95 0.86
C LYS A 209 5.98 -18.20 2.07
N ARG A 210 5.22 -17.27 2.65
CA ARG A 210 5.64 -16.50 3.83
C ARG A 210 5.80 -17.37 5.08
N CYS A 211 4.93 -18.36 5.27
CA CYS A 211 5.05 -19.28 6.39
C CYS A 211 6.26 -20.20 6.24
N LEU A 212 6.44 -20.82 5.06
CA LEU A 212 7.55 -21.73 4.79
C LEU A 212 8.92 -21.05 4.90
N LYS A 213 9.03 -19.77 4.48
CA LYS A 213 10.25 -18.96 4.68
C LYS A 213 10.64 -18.75 6.15
N ARG A 214 9.75 -19.06 7.10
CA ARG A 214 9.98 -18.92 8.53
C ARG A 214 10.18 -20.24 9.26
N GLN A 215 10.13 -21.38 8.57
CA GLN A 215 10.54 -22.67 9.14
C GLN A 215 12.07 -22.70 9.25
#